data_AF-X1NB61-F1
#
_entry.id   AF-X1NB61-F1
#
_cell.length_a   1.000
_cell.length_b   1.000
_cell.length_c   1.000
_cell.angle_alpha   90.00
_cell.angle_beta   90.00
_cell.angle_gamma   90.00
#
_symmetry.space_group_name_H-M   'P 1'
#
loop_
_entity.id
_entity.type
_entity.pdbx_description
1 polymer ?
#
loop_
_entity_poly.entity_id
_entity_poly.type
_entity_poly.pdbx_seq_one_letter_code
_entity_poly.pdbx_strand_id
1 'polypeptide(L)'
;MIEALKDEGGYLCNNQEQERLRKYMWPDGKMLNRDIVAKPVCYIAEQAKIDVPKSTRFLMVIGQKIGPEDRFSGEKISLVLTVWKWTDFTEMIERTAKILKFSGEGHSLSIHSLNEDRQIELALKANV
;
A
#
# COMPACT_ATOMS: atom_id res chain seq x y z
N MET A 1 -2.70 1.78 -15.40
CA MET A 1 -3.00 1.83 -13.95
C MET A 1 -2.13 2.84 -13.22
N ILE A 2 -0.79 2.72 -13.21
CA ILE A 2 0.08 3.70 -12.52
C ILE A 2 -0.16 5.14 -13.00
N GLU A 3 -0.21 5.38 -14.31
CA GLU A 3 -0.47 6.72 -14.83
C GLU A 3 -1.85 7.25 -14.42
N ALA A 4 -2.90 6.43 -14.49
CA ALA A 4 -4.23 6.82 -14.00
C ALA A 4 -4.23 7.18 -12.50
N LEU A 5 -3.45 6.48 -11.67
CA LEU A 5 -3.29 6.85 -10.24
C LEU A 5 -2.54 8.16 -10.08
N LYS A 6 -1.56 8.48 -10.95
CA LYS A 6 -0.86 9.77 -10.95
C LYS A 6 -1.80 10.90 -11.37
N ASP A 7 -2.65 10.69 -12.37
CA ASP A 7 -3.66 11.66 -12.80
C ASP A 7 -4.62 12.01 -11.65
N GLU A 8 -4.90 11.06 -10.76
CA GLU A 8 -5.70 11.26 -9.54
C GLU A 8 -4.90 11.85 -8.35
N GLY A 9 -3.64 12.23 -8.56
CA GLY A 9 -2.77 12.88 -7.57
C GLY A 9 -1.82 11.95 -6.81
N GLY A 10 -1.63 10.71 -7.27
CA GLY A 10 -0.67 9.77 -6.69
C GLY A 10 0.77 10.09 -7.08
N TYR A 11 1.68 10.13 -6.11
CA TYR A 11 3.12 10.26 -6.36
C TYR A 11 3.83 8.92 -6.13
N LEU A 12 4.41 8.33 -7.18
CA LEU A 12 5.16 7.07 -7.06
C LEU A 12 6.58 7.33 -6.58
N CYS A 13 6.87 6.93 -5.35
CA CYS A 13 8.20 7.02 -4.78
C CYS A 13 9.19 6.13 -5.53
N ASN A 14 10.37 6.68 -5.85
CA ASN A 14 11.51 5.88 -6.26
C ASN A 14 12.11 5.10 -5.06
N ASN A 15 13.08 4.22 -5.32
CA ASN A 15 13.66 3.36 -4.29
C ASN A 15 14.26 4.13 -3.09
N GLN A 16 14.89 5.28 -3.34
CA GLN A 16 15.50 6.10 -2.28
C GLN A 16 14.44 6.82 -1.45
N GLU A 17 13.39 7.34 -2.10
CA GLU A 17 12.23 7.95 -1.45
C GLU A 17 11.46 6.93 -0.61
N GLN A 18 11.22 5.72 -1.15
CA GLN A 18 10.54 4.64 -0.45
C GLN A 18 11.30 4.24 0.82
N GLU A 19 12.64 4.17 0.79
CA GLU A 19 13.42 3.85 1.99
C GLU A 19 13.39 4.99 3.02
N ARG A 20 13.42 6.26 2.59
CA ARG A 20 13.27 7.39 3.51
C ARG A 20 11.88 7.41 4.16
N LEU A 21 10.83 7.14 3.38
CA LEU A 21 9.47 6.99 3.88
C LEU A 21 9.37 5.82 4.87
N ARG A 22 9.96 4.67 4.55
CA ARG A 22 9.98 3.49 5.44
C ARG A 22 10.62 3.83 6.78
N LYS A 23 11.77 4.51 6.79
CA LYS A 23 12.45 4.95 8.01
C LYS A 23 11.60 5.91 8.84
N TYR A 24 10.87 6.82 8.19
CA TYR A 24 9.99 7.74 8.91
C TYR A 24 8.74 7.03 9.47
N MET A 25 8.16 6.10 8.71
CA MET A 25 6.97 5.34 9.10
C MET A 25 7.23 4.32 10.20
N TRP A 26 8.41 3.68 10.20
CA TRP A 26 8.82 2.73 11.21
C TRP A 26 10.27 3.03 11.65
N PRO A 27 10.47 4.03 12.53
CA PRO A 27 11.81 4.45 12.97
C PRO A 27 12.61 3.33 13.65
N ASP A 28 11.92 2.44 14.36
CA ASP A 28 12.48 1.24 15.01
C ASP A 28 12.37 -0.04 14.14
N GLY A 29 11.84 0.10 12.92
CA GLY A 29 11.55 -0.99 12.00
C GLY A 29 10.34 -1.87 12.36
N LYS A 30 9.59 -1.54 13.42
CA LYS A 30 8.51 -2.37 13.95
C LYS A 30 7.22 -1.62 14.18
N MET A 31 7.26 -0.55 14.98
CA MET A 31 6.07 0.20 15.40
C MET A 31 5.79 1.34 14.43
N LEU A 32 4.53 1.45 13.99
CA LEU A 32 4.12 2.56 13.14
C LEU A 32 4.27 3.88 13.93
N ASN A 33 4.96 4.84 13.34
CA ASN A 33 5.12 6.17 13.88
C ASN A 33 3.76 6.86 14.00
N ARG A 34 3.35 7.22 15.22
CA ARG A 34 2.05 7.86 15.47
C ARG A 34 1.91 9.23 14.80
N ASP A 35 3.04 9.89 14.53
CA ASP A 35 3.03 11.22 13.92
C ASP A 35 2.53 11.21 12.48
N ILE A 36 2.50 10.03 11.81
CA ILE A 36 1.97 9.92 10.44
C ILE A 36 0.44 9.78 10.38
N VAL A 37 -0.18 9.38 11.50
CA VAL A 37 -1.59 8.99 11.52
C VAL A 37 -2.47 10.19 11.19
N ALA A 38 -3.37 10.02 10.21
CA ALA A 38 -4.32 11.04 9.76
C ALA A 38 -3.67 12.39 9.37
N LYS A 39 -2.42 12.39 8.91
CA LYS A 39 -1.74 13.58 8.41
C LYS A 39 -1.93 13.82 6.91
N PRO A 40 -1.89 15.08 6.46
CA PRO A 40 -1.90 15.39 5.04
C PRO A 40 -0.62 14.87 4.37
N VAL A 41 -0.72 14.47 3.11
CA VAL A 41 0.39 13.85 2.37
C VAL A 41 1.63 14.74 2.27
N CYS A 42 1.45 16.06 2.18
CA CYS A 42 2.56 17.03 2.15
C CYS A 42 3.39 16.99 3.44
N TYR A 43 2.74 16.84 4.61
CA TYR A 43 3.43 16.69 5.88
C TYR A 43 4.25 15.39 5.89
N ILE A 44 3.66 14.28 5.44
CA ILE A 44 4.34 12.97 5.38
C ILE A 44 5.57 13.05 4.46
N ALA A 45 5.41 13.64 3.28
CA ALA A 45 6.48 13.82 2.30
C ALA A 45 7.62 14.70 2.87
N GLU A 46 7.30 15.82 3.50
CA GLU A 46 8.28 16.71 4.15
C GLU A 46 9.09 15.97 5.22
N GLN A 47 8.43 15.24 6.12
CA GLN A 47 9.10 14.49 7.18
C GLN A 47 9.97 13.35 6.63
N ALA A 48 9.53 12.71 5.54
CA ALA A 48 10.31 11.73 4.79
C ALA A 48 11.36 12.35 3.85
N LYS A 49 11.47 13.68 3.79
CA LYS A 49 12.38 14.44 2.90
C LYS A 49 12.16 14.15 1.41
N ILE A 50 10.92 13.90 1.01
CA ILE A 50 10.50 13.65 -0.37
C ILE A 50 9.94 14.95 -0.92
N ASP A 51 10.49 15.42 -2.04
CA ASP A 51 9.94 16.58 -2.74
C ASP A 51 8.81 16.11 -3.64
N VAL A 52 7.60 16.66 -3.43
CA VAL A 52 6.41 16.28 -4.17
C VAL A 52 5.68 17.52 -4.68
N PRO A 53 5.01 17.46 -5.85
CA PRO A 53 4.15 18.54 -6.31
C PRO A 53 3.08 18.90 -5.27
N LYS A 54 2.70 20.19 -5.20
CA LYS A 54 1.63 20.66 -4.29
C LYS A 54 0.28 19.98 -4.53
N SER A 55 0.05 19.44 -5.72
CA SER A 55 -1.16 18.71 -6.10
C SER A 55 -1.17 17.25 -5.65
N THR A 56 -0.08 16.73 -5.05
CA THR A 56 -0.03 15.35 -4.56
C THR A 56 -1.10 15.12 -3.49
N ARG A 57 -1.83 14.02 -3.62
CA ARG A 57 -2.93 13.59 -2.73
C ARG A 57 -2.58 12.35 -1.91
N PHE A 58 -1.71 11.48 -2.41
CA PHE A 58 -1.21 10.30 -1.72
C PHE A 58 0.15 9.85 -2.28
N LEU A 59 0.95 9.16 -1.46
CA LEU A 59 2.19 8.53 -1.89
C LEU A 59 1.92 7.09 -2.31
N MET A 60 2.62 6.62 -3.34
CA MET A 60 2.62 5.23 -3.77
C MET A 60 4.01 4.62 -3.59
N VAL A 61 4.06 3.39 -3.12
CA VAL A 61 5.29 2.58 -3.00
C VAL A 61 5.10 1.24 -3.69
N ILE A 62 6.18 0.65 -4.19
CA ILE A 62 6.12 -0.70 -4.77
C ILE A 62 6.33 -1.72 -3.66
N GLY A 63 5.37 -2.62 -3.47
CA GLY A 63 5.50 -3.72 -2.53
C GLY A 63 6.57 -4.72 -2.97
N GLN A 64 7.41 -5.15 -2.04
CA GLN A 64 8.53 -6.07 -2.31
C GLN A 64 8.38 -7.40 -1.59
N LYS A 65 8.01 -7.37 -0.31
CA LYS A 65 7.80 -8.57 0.53
C LYS A 65 6.54 -8.44 1.39
N ILE A 66 5.97 -9.56 1.78
CA ILE A 66 4.83 -9.59 2.69
C ILE A 66 5.37 -9.93 4.07
N GLY A 67 5.00 -9.15 5.08
CA GLY A 67 5.42 -9.39 6.45
C GLY A 67 6.35 -8.32 7.01
N PRO A 68 7.02 -8.61 8.14
CA PRO A 68 7.86 -7.63 8.84
C PRO A 68 9.09 -7.17 8.04
N GLU A 69 9.49 -7.90 7.01
CA GLU A 69 10.60 -7.55 6.11
C GLU A 69 10.28 -6.34 5.23
N ASP A 70 9.01 -6.16 4.89
CA ASP A 70 8.51 -4.99 4.17
C ASP A 70 7.16 -4.59 4.77
N ARG A 71 7.26 -3.68 5.74
CA ARG A 71 6.14 -3.16 6.51
C ARG A 71 5.09 -2.43 5.66
N PHE A 72 5.40 -2.07 4.41
CA PHE A 72 4.38 -1.50 3.51
C PHE A 72 3.27 -2.50 3.17
N SER A 73 3.49 -3.80 3.37
CA SER A 73 2.45 -4.83 3.28
C SER A 73 1.42 -4.77 4.42
N GLY A 74 1.67 -4.03 5.50
CA GLY A 74 0.74 -3.88 6.62
C GLY A 74 -0.13 -2.62 6.57
N GLU A 75 -0.97 -2.49 7.60
CA GLU A 75 -1.74 -1.28 7.87
C GLU A 75 -0.85 -0.05 8.13
N LYS A 76 -1.26 1.10 7.57
CA LYS A 76 -0.47 2.35 7.59
C LYS A 76 -1.21 3.57 8.14
N ILE A 77 -2.55 3.52 8.22
CA ILE A 77 -3.44 4.60 8.74
C ILE A 77 -3.01 6.01 8.25
N SER A 78 -2.63 6.10 6.97
CA SER A 78 -2.04 7.31 6.36
C SER A 78 -2.23 7.29 4.84
N LEU A 79 -1.96 8.43 4.19
CA LEU A 79 -2.08 8.62 2.74
C LEU A 79 -0.91 7.98 1.96
N VAL A 80 -0.64 6.70 2.24
CA VAL A 80 0.40 5.89 1.61
C VAL A 80 -0.21 4.59 1.09
N LEU A 81 -0.19 4.41 -0.23
CA LEU A 81 -0.71 3.25 -0.93
C LEU A 81 0.43 2.32 -1.38
N THR A 82 0.32 1.03 -1.05
CA THR A 82 1.25 0.02 -1.54
C THR A 82 0.70 -0.58 -2.83
N VAL A 83 1.48 -0.53 -3.91
CA VAL A 83 1.10 -1.07 -5.22
C VAL A 83 1.87 -2.35 -5.47
N TRP A 84 1.12 -3.40 -5.83
CA TRP A 84 1.65 -4.70 -6.21
C TRP A 84 1.31 -4.98 -7.67
N LYS A 85 2.24 -5.59 -8.40
CA LYS A 85 2.00 -6.11 -9.76
C LYS A 85 1.81 -7.61 -9.69
N TRP A 86 0.95 -8.13 -10.54
CA TRP A 86 0.70 -9.56 -10.71
C TRP A 86 0.38 -9.80 -12.18
N THR A 87 0.53 -11.05 -12.61
CA THR A 87 0.18 -11.46 -13.98
C THR A 87 -0.89 -12.54 -13.99
N ASP A 88 -0.97 -13.30 -12.91
CA ASP A 88 -1.96 -14.34 -12.70
C ASP A 88 -2.93 -13.99 -11.55
N PHE A 89 -4.22 -14.29 -11.72
CA PHE A 89 -5.23 -13.94 -10.72
C PHE A 89 -5.13 -14.82 -9.47
N THR A 90 -4.72 -16.08 -9.61
CA THR A 90 -4.47 -16.99 -8.48
C THR A 90 -3.32 -16.46 -7.63
N GLU A 91 -2.22 -16.02 -8.26
CA GLU A 91 -1.10 -15.34 -7.60
C GLU A 91 -1.58 -14.13 -6.77
N MET A 92 -2.52 -13.34 -7.31
CA MET A 92 -3.10 -12.20 -6.61
C MET A 92 -3.91 -12.63 -5.37
N ILE A 93 -4.75 -13.66 -5.48
CA ILE A 93 -5.52 -14.18 -4.35
C ILE A 93 -4.59 -14.70 -3.25
N GLU A 94 -3.59 -15.51 -3.60
CA GLU A 94 -2.63 -16.05 -2.63
C GLU A 94 -1.82 -14.94 -1.94
N ARG A 95 -1.40 -13.93 -2.70
CA ARG A 95 -0.70 -12.77 -2.15
C ARG A 95 -1.60 -12.00 -1.18
N THR A 96 -2.84 -11.75 -1.56
CA THR A 96 -3.80 -11.02 -0.74
C THR A 96 -4.10 -11.76 0.56
N ALA A 97 -4.27 -13.09 0.51
CA ALA A 97 -4.43 -13.91 1.70
C ALA A 97 -3.23 -13.80 2.66
N LYS A 98 -1.99 -13.80 2.12
CA LYS A 98 -0.77 -13.59 2.94
C LYS A 98 -0.70 -12.19 3.54
N ILE A 99 -1.10 -11.16 2.80
CA ILE A 99 -1.17 -9.77 3.29
C ILE A 99 -2.17 -9.66 4.44
N LEU A 100 -3.39 -10.16 4.26
CA LEU A 100 -4.44 -10.13 5.29
C LEU A 100 -4.01 -10.90 6.53
N LYS A 101 -3.43 -12.10 6.36
CA LYS A 101 -2.90 -12.90 7.48
C LYS A 101 -1.81 -12.17 8.27
N PHE A 102 -1.01 -11.34 7.61
CA PHE A 102 -0.04 -10.48 8.31
C PHE A 102 -0.70 -9.28 8.99
N SER A 103 -1.67 -8.65 8.32
CA SER A 103 -2.34 -7.44 8.80
C SER A 103 -3.71 -7.29 8.09
N GLY A 104 -4.80 -7.66 8.78
CA GLY A 104 -6.18 -7.43 8.31
C GLY A 104 -7.05 -8.68 8.08
N GLU A 105 -6.67 -9.86 8.57
CA GLU A 105 -7.47 -11.09 8.47
C GLU A 105 -8.88 -10.89 9.05
N GLY A 106 -9.92 -11.30 8.30
CA GLY A 106 -11.32 -11.15 8.69
C GLY A 106 -11.85 -9.70 8.67
N HIS A 107 -11.11 -8.74 8.10
CA HIS A 107 -11.52 -7.33 8.12
C HIS A 107 -12.25 -6.91 6.85
N SER A 108 -11.52 -6.71 5.74
CA SER A 108 -12.09 -6.19 4.50
C SER A 108 -11.20 -6.47 3.30
N LEU A 109 -11.84 -6.75 2.17
CA LEU A 109 -11.21 -6.82 0.86
C LEU A 109 -12.20 -6.32 -0.20
N SER A 110 -11.69 -5.68 -1.25
CA SER A 110 -12.49 -5.23 -2.39
C SER A 110 -11.82 -5.59 -3.70
N ILE A 111 -12.63 -5.74 -4.75
CA ILE A 111 -12.18 -6.02 -6.11
C ILE A 111 -12.87 -5.08 -7.09
N HIS A 112 -12.08 -4.48 -7.97
CA HIS A 112 -12.57 -3.78 -9.15
C HIS A 112 -12.37 -4.70 -10.36
N SER A 113 -13.43 -5.33 -10.85
CA SER A 113 -13.39 -6.19 -12.03
C SER A 113 -14.74 -6.21 -12.72
N LEU A 114 -14.74 -6.29 -14.05
CA LEU A 114 -15.94 -6.58 -14.85
C LEU A 114 -16.06 -8.08 -15.19
N ASN A 115 -15.10 -8.90 -14.75
CA ASN A 115 -15.15 -10.35 -14.93
C ASN A 115 -15.79 -10.98 -13.69
N GLU A 116 -16.97 -11.56 -13.85
CA GLU A 116 -17.75 -12.14 -12.75
C GLU A 116 -17.07 -13.37 -12.12
N ASP A 117 -16.39 -14.21 -12.92
CA ASP A 117 -15.68 -15.39 -12.41
C ASP A 117 -14.62 -14.99 -11.37
N ARG A 118 -13.90 -13.89 -11.62
CA ARG A 118 -12.92 -13.34 -10.67
C ARG A 118 -13.56 -12.82 -9.39
N GLN A 119 -14.74 -12.21 -9.49
CA GLN A 119 -15.47 -11.73 -8.31
C GLN A 119 -15.93 -12.90 -7.45
N ILE A 120 -16.50 -13.94 -8.06
CA ILE A 120 -16.96 -15.16 -7.39
C ILE A 120 -15.77 -15.91 -6.77
N GLU A 121 -14.69 -16.11 -7.54
CA GLU A 121 -13.50 -16.81 -7.05
C GLU A 121 -12.89 -16.10 -5.84
N LEU A 122 -12.81 -14.76 -5.87
CA LEU A 122 -12.33 -14.00 -4.72
C LEU A 122 -13.25 -14.16 -3.51
N ALA A 123 -14.57 -14.07 -3.69
CA ALA A 123 -15.54 -14.20 -2.61
C ALA A 123 -15.50 -15.57 -1.92
N LEU A 124 -15.20 -16.64 -2.68
CA LEU A 124 -15.09 -18.00 -2.13
C LEU A 124 -13.75 -18.27 -1.45
N LYS A 125 -12.66 -17.61 -1.89
CA LYS A 125 -11.29 -17.89 -1.41
C LYS A 125 -10.78 -16.89 -0.38
N ALA A 126 -11.30 -15.66 -0.35
CA ALA A 126 -10.86 -14.65 0.60
C ALA A 126 -11.45 -14.92 1.99
N ASN A 127 -10.60 -14.97 3.01
CA ASN A 127 -11.00 -15.09 4.41
C ASN A 127 -11.22 -13.67 5.01
N VAL A 128 -12.30 -13.02 4.59
CA VAL A 128 -12.71 -11.67 5.01
C VAL A 128 -14.14 -11.60 5.48
#